data_AF-A0A3D0XKN8-F1
#
_entry.id   AF-A0A3D0XKN8-F1
#
_cell.length_a   1.000
_cell.length_b   1.000
_cell.length_c   1.000
_cell.angle_alpha   90.00
_cell.angle_beta   90.00
_cell.angle_gamma   90.00
#
_symmetry.space_group_name_H-M   'P 1'
#
loop_
_entity.id
_entity.type
_entity.pdbx_description
1 polymer ?
#
loop_
_entity_poly.entity_id
_entity_poly.type
_entity_poly.pdbx_seq_one_letter_code
_entity_poly.pdbx_strand_id
1 'polypeptide(L)'
;MTENTSYRIEKDTMGEIRVPEHAYWGAQTQRSLENFKIGGQRMPEEIILAFAYLKKAAALTNMECGVLSESKANGIAQACDEIIQGKMEDQFPLVVWQTGSGTQSNMNVN
;
A
#
# COMPACT_ATOMS: atom_id res chain seq x y z
N MET A 1 21.51 -11.72 -16.45
CA MET A 1 21.94 -11.90 -15.05
C MET A 1 20.68 -12.15 -14.26
N THR A 2 20.47 -13.36 -13.74
CA THR A 2 19.27 -13.68 -12.97
C THR A 2 19.43 -13.08 -11.59
N GLU A 3 18.80 -11.93 -11.35
CA GLU A 3 18.69 -11.39 -9.99
C GLU A 3 18.02 -12.45 -9.12
N ASN A 4 18.71 -12.82 -8.05
CA ASN A 4 18.19 -13.75 -7.05
C ASN A 4 17.19 -12.96 -6.19
N THR A 5 15.99 -12.69 -6.72
CA THR A 5 14.97 -11.94 -5.98
C THR A 5 14.60 -12.72 -4.72
N SER A 6 14.97 -12.19 -3.55
CA SER A 6 14.51 -12.73 -2.28
C SER A 6 13.03 -12.40 -2.10
N TYR A 7 12.31 -13.28 -1.41
CA TYR A 7 10.88 -13.14 -1.13
C TYR A 7 10.61 -13.40 0.33
N ARG A 8 9.68 -12.65 0.91
CA ARG A 8 9.02 -12.97 2.17
C ARG A 8 7.65 -13.58 1.93
N ILE A 9 7.15 -14.29 2.92
CA ILE A 9 5.79 -14.85 2.91
C ILE A 9 4.86 -13.88 3.63
N GLU A 10 3.86 -13.38 2.91
CA GLU A 10 2.75 -12.62 3.47
C GLU A 10 1.50 -13.48 3.50
N LYS A 11 0.55 -13.15 4.37
CA LYS A 11 -0.70 -13.90 4.52
C LYS A 11 -1.90 -12.97 4.65
N ASP A 12 -2.97 -13.33 3.95
CA ASP A 12 -4.30 -12.76 4.13
C ASP A 12 -5.33 -13.89 4.34
N THR A 13 -6.62 -13.56 4.29
CA THR A 13 -7.70 -14.53 4.46
C THR A 13 -7.78 -15.58 3.35
N MET A 14 -7.13 -15.35 2.20
CA MET A 14 -7.07 -16.30 1.08
C MET A 14 -5.86 -17.24 1.17
N GLY A 15 -4.97 -17.05 2.15
CA GLY A 15 -3.81 -17.90 2.40
C GLY A 15 -2.50 -17.14 2.29
N GLU A 16 -1.42 -17.87 2.02
CA GLU A 16 -0.07 -17.32 1.89
C GLU A 16 0.21 -16.84 0.45
N ILE A 17 1.15 -15.90 0.30
CA ILE A 17 1.67 -15.44 -0.99
C ILE A 17 3.11 -14.91 -0.84
N ARG A 18 3.92 -15.06 -1.88
CA ARG A 18 5.31 -14.59 -1.91
C ARG A 18 5.35 -13.13 -2.35
N VAL A 19 5.95 -12.26 -1.55
CA VAL A 19 6.15 -10.85 -1.86
C VAL A 19 7.64 -10.56 -1.96
N PRO A 20 8.12 -9.79 -2.97
CA PRO A 20 9.53 -9.44 -3.07
C PRO A 20 10.04 -8.75 -1.80
N GLU A 21 11.23 -9.12 -1.33
CA GLU A 21 11.77 -8.63 -0.05
C GLU A 21 11.86 -7.09 0.03
N HIS A 22 12.18 -6.44 -1.08
CA HIS A 22 12.33 -4.98 -1.17
C HIS A 22 10.99 -4.23 -1.20
N ALA A 23 9.88 -4.92 -1.48
CA ALA A 23 8.57 -4.30 -1.60
C ALA A 23 7.99 -4.05 -0.21
N TYR A 24 7.44 -2.87 0.07
CA TYR A 24 6.77 -2.57 1.32
C TYR A 24 5.31 -3.05 1.36
N TRP A 25 4.70 -3.36 0.21
CA TRP A 25 3.29 -3.77 0.13
C TRP A 25 3.03 -5.20 0.66
N GLY A 26 1.79 -5.49 1.06
CA GLY A 26 1.41 -6.79 1.61
C GLY A 26 0.77 -7.78 0.63
N ALA A 27 0.18 -8.84 1.19
CA ALA A 27 -0.45 -9.94 0.46
C ALA A 27 -1.53 -9.48 -0.56
N GLN A 28 -2.42 -8.57 -0.15
CA GLN A 28 -3.55 -8.16 -1.00
C GLN A 28 -3.09 -7.39 -2.25
N THR A 29 -2.07 -6.55 -2.11
CA THR A 29 -1.43 -5.86 -3.24
C THR A 29 -0.77 -6.86 -4.17
N GLN A 30 -0.01 -7.83 -3.63
CA GLN A 30 0.64 -8.86 -4.44
C GLN A 30 -0.38 -9.70 -5.21
N ARG A 31 -1.48 -10.11 -4.56
CA ARG A 31 -2.58 -10.80 -5.24
C ARG A 31 -3.21 -9.94 -6.34
N SER A 32 -3.40 -8.65 -6.09
CA SER A 32 -3.93 -7.74 -7.10
C SER A 32 -3.02 -7.64 -8.31
N LEU A 33 -1.70 -7.56 -8.10
CA LEU A 33 -0.70 -7.54 -9.16
C LEU A 33 -0.74 -8.82 -10.02
N GLU A 34 -0.99 -9.97 -9.39
CA GLU A 34 -1.11 -11.25 -10.10
C GLU A 34 -2.45 -11.43 -10.83
N ASN A 35 -3.54 -10.91 -10.26
CA ASN A 35 -4.89 -11.06 -10.78
C ASN A 35 -5.22 -10.05 -11.90
N PHE A 36 -4.73 -8.81 -11.79
CA PHE A 36 -5.08 -7.70 -12.69
C PHE A 36 -3.92 -7.32 -13.59
N LYS A 37 -3.59 -8.22 -14.52
CA LYS A 37 -2.61 -7.98 -15.59
C LYS A 37 -3.28 -7.33 -16.81
N ILE A 38 -4.00 -6.24 -16.57
CA ILE A 38 -4.85 -5.58 -17.57
C ILE A 38 -4.33 -4.17 -17.81
N GLY A 39 -4.05 -3.85 -19.07
CA GLY A 39 -3.48 -2.56 -19.45
C GLY A 39 -2.04 -2.38 -18.96
N GLY A 40 -1.65 -1.14 -18.69
CA GLY A 40 -0.33 -0.78 -18.16
C GLY A 40 -0.29 0.57 -17.43
N GLN A 41 -1.42 1.27 -17.37
CA GLN A 41 -1.56 2.52 -16.63
C GLN A 41 -1.63 2.19 -15.15
N ARG A 42 -0.66 2.69 -14.38
CA ARG A 42 -0.67 2.64 -12.92
C ARG A 42 -1.64 3.69 -12.37
N MET A 43 -2.00 3.53 -11.10
CA MET A 43 -2.73 4.59 -10.40
C MET A 43 -1.99 5.92 -10.52
N PRO A 44 -2.68 7.02 -10.86
CA PRO A 44 -2.08 8.34 -10.88
C PRO A 44 -1.48 8.70 -9.53
N GLU A 45 -0.34 9.38 -9.54
CA GLU A 45 0.36 9.79 -8.32
C GLU A 45 -0.56 10.61 -7.40
N GLU A 46 -1.37 11.49 -7.97
CA GLU A 46 -2.30 12.35 -7.24
C GLU A 46 -3.31 11.54 -6.42
N ILE A 47 -3.69 10.34 -6.90
CA ILE A 47 -4.58 9.44 -6.16
C ILE A 47 -3.85 8.81 -4.97
N ILE A 48 -2.58 8.42 -5.15
CA ILE A 48 -1.74 7.89 -4.06
C ILE A 48 -1.51 8.94 -2.99
N LEU A 49 -1.18 10.18 -3.39
CA LEU A 49 -1.04 11.32 -2.49
C LEU A 49 -2.34 11.59 -1.73
N ALA A 50 -3.48 11.56 -2.41
CA ALA A 50 -4.79 11.71 -1.76
C ALA A 50 -5.06 10.63 -0.72
N PHE A 51 -4.70 9.36 -0.99
CA PHE A 51 -4.77 8.30 0.00
C PHE A 51 -3.81 8.55 1.17
N ALA A 52 -2.57 8.99 0.95
CA ALA A 52 -1.63 9.28 2.02
C ALA A 52 -2.14 10.39 2.96
N TYR A 53 -2.68 11.48 2.41
CA TYR A 53 -3.35 12.51 3.22
C TYR A 53 -4.54 11.94 4.00
N LEU A 54 -5.38 11.13 3.36
CA LEU A 54 -6.53 10.48 3.99
C LEU A 54 -6.10 9.58 5.16
N LYS A 55 -5.09 8.74 4.98
CA LYS A 55 -4.60 7.81 6.00
C LYS A 55 -3.94 8.55 7.16
N LYS A 56 -3.15 9.59 6.89
CA LYS A 56 -2.58 10.46 7.93
C LYS A 56 -3.68 11.11 8.77
N ALA A 57 -4.67 11.72 8.13
CA ALA A 57 -5.78 12.36 8.83
C ALA A 57 -6.57 11.35 9.67
N ALA A 58 -6.86 10.16 9.13
CA ALA A 58 -7.57 9.10 9.85
C ALA A 58 -6.77 8.61 11.06
N ALA A 59 -5.45 8.43 10.94
CA ALA A 59 -4.59 7.98 12.04
C ALA A 59 -4.55 8.99 13.19
N LEU A 60 -4.36 10.28 12.87
CA LEU A 60 -4.34 11.35 13.87
C LEU A 60 -5.71 11.52 14.55
N THR A 61 -6.80 11.46 13.78
CA THR A 61 -8.16 11.52 14.34
C THR A 61 -8.44 10.32 15.24
N ASN A 62 -8.04 9.11 14.84
CA ASN A 62 -8.19 7.91 15.67
C ASN A 62 -7.40 7.97 16.98
N MET A 63 -6.24 8.64 16.98
CA MET A 63 -5.48 8.92 18.19
C MET A 63 -6.23 9.88 19.11
N GLU A 64 -6.76 10.98 18.57
CA GLU A 64 -7.56 11.96 19.32
C GLU A 64 -8.83 11.33 19.91
N CYS A 65 -9.47 10.41 19.18
CA CYS A 65 -10.62 9.63 19.66
C CYS A 65 -10.24 8.52 20.66
N GLY A 66 -8.95 8.30 20.94
CA GLY A 66 -8.47 7.28 21.88
C GLY A 66 -8.59 5.83 21.40
N VAL A 67 -8.83 5.59 20.10
CA VAL A 67 -8.95 4.24 19.51
C VAL A 67 -7.67 3.75 18.84
N LEU A 68 -6.64 4.60 18.77
CA LEU A 68 -5.31 4.27 18.26
C LEU A 68 -4.23 4.83 19.19
N SER A 69 -3.19 4.04 19.49
CA SER A 69 -2.09 4.53 20.32
C SER A 69 -1.27 5.60 19.60
N GLU A 70 -0.74 6.56 20.35
CA GLU A 70 0.11 7.62 19.83
C GLU A 70 1.29 7.09 19.01
N SER A 71 1.96 6.03 19.48
CA SER A 71 3.07 5.40 18.76
C SER A 71 2.68 4.90 17.36
N LYS A 72 1.49 4.31 17.21
CA LYS A 72 0.99 3.81 15.93
C LYS A 72 0.54 4.98 15.05
N ALA A 73 -0.15 5.96 15.62
CA ALA A 73 -0.61 7.13 14.89
C ALA A 73 0.57 7.91 14.30
N ASN A 74 1.63 8.14 15.09
CA ASN A 74 2.85 8.80 14.66
C ASN A 74 3.59 7.98 13.59
N GLY A 75 3.67 6.66 13.74
CA GLY A 75 4.27 5.78 12.73
C GLY A 75 3.53 5.83 11.38
N ILE A 76 2.19 5.79 11.41
CA ILE A 76 1.37 5.92 10.19
C ILE A 76 1.52 7.32 9.58
N ALA A 77 1.49 8.37 10.41
CA ALA A 77 1.64 9.75 9.94
C ALA A 77 3.00 9.97 9.26
N GLN A 78 4.07 9.42 9.84
CA GLN A 78 5.41 9.46 9.25
C GLN A 78 5.46 8.72 7.90
N ALA A 79 4.93 7.50 7.82
CA ALA A 79 4.90 6.75 6.57
C ALA A 79 4.11 7.50 5.48
N CYS A 80 2.99 8.13 5.85
CA CYS A 80 2.23 8.98 4.94
C CYS A 80 3.03 10.20 4.48
N ASP A 81 3.81 10.84 5.36
CA ASP A 81 4.69 11.96 4.98
C ASP A 81 5.80 11.52 4.02
N GLU A 82 6.33 10.31 4.17
CA GLU A 82 7.31 9.75 3.24
C GLU A 82 6.70 9.50 1.85
N ILE A 83 5.44 9.03 1.78
CA ILE A 83 4.69 8.92 0.52
C ILE A 83 4.47 10.31 -0.10
N ILE A 84 4.03 11.29 0.70
CA ILE A 84 3.76 12.66 0.24
C ILE A 84 5.04 13.35 -0.28
N GLN A 85 6.20 12.99 0.27
CA GLN A 85 7.51 13.48 -0.15
C GLN A 85 8.08 12.74 -1.39
N GLY A 86 7.33 11.80 -1.98
CA GLY A 86 7.78 11.04 -3.15
C GLY A 86 8.83 9.96 -2.85
N LYS A 87 9.01 9.56 -1.58
CA LYS A 87 10.06 8.58 -1.20
C LYS A 87 9.70 7.13 -1.50
N MET A 88 8.44 6.87 -1.86
CA MET A 88 7.85 5.53 -1.96
C MET A 88 7.17 5.28 -3.32
N GLU A 89 7.56 6.00 -4.37
CA GLU A 89 6.92 5.94 -5.70
C GLU A 89 6.87 4.52 -6.29
N ASP A 90 7.87 3.68 -6.02
CA ASP A 90 7.97 2.31 -6.50
C ASP A 90 7.10 1.31 -5.73
N GLN A 91 6.44 1.75 -4.64
CA GLN A 91 5.66 0.90 -3.74
C GLN A 91 4.17 0.79 -4.12
N PHE A 92 3.75 1.44 -5.21
CA PHE A 92 2.37 1.46 -5.69
C PHE A 92 2.25 0.86 -7.10
N PRO A 93 2.44 -0.47 -7.26
CA PRO A 93 2.58 -1.10 -8.57
C PRO A 93 1.24 -1.36 -9.29
N LEU A 94 0.11 -1.11 -8.63
CA LEU A 94 -1.21 -1.52 -9.12
C LEU A 94 -1.69 -0.70 -10.32
N VAL A 95 -2.35 -1.39 -11.24
CA VAL A 95 -2.96 -0.78 -12.43
C VAL A 95 -4.30 -0.13 -12.10
N VAL A 96 -4.71 0.84 -12.93
CA VAL A 96 -6.04 1.46 -12.87
C VAL A 96 -7.15 0.43 -13.00
N TRP A 97 -6.94 -0.58 -13.86
CA TRP A 97 -7.92 -1.62 -14.20
C TRP A 97 -7.97 -2.75 -13.16
N GLN A 98 -8.43 -2.41 -11.97
CA GLN A 98 -8.62 -3.31 -10.83
C GLN A 98 -10.13 -3.37 -10.43
N THR A 99 -10.47 -3.72 -9.18
CA THR A 99 -11.87 -3.65 -8.74
C THR A 99 -12.43 -2.22 -8.82
N GLY A 100 -13.71 -2.08 -9.18
CA GLY A 100 -14.37 -0.78 -9.31
C GLY A 100 -14.55 -0.01 -8.00
N SER A 101 -14.43 -0.67 -6.84
CA SER A 101 -14.46 0.00 -5.53
C SER A 101 -13.11 0.60 -5.11
N GLY A 102 -12.02 0.34 -5.84
CA GLY A 102 -10.68 0.77 -5.45
C GLY A 102 -10.10 0.06 -4.23
N THR A 103 -10.66 -1.09 -3.82
CA THR A 103 -10.23 -1.82 -2.62
C THR A 103 -8.74 -2.16 -2.65
N GLN A 104 -8.20 -2.58 -3.80
CA GLN A 104 -6.79 -2.98 -3.84
C GLN A 104 -5.84 -1.79 -3.72
N SER A 105 -6.11 -0.64 -4.34
CA SER A 105 -5.30 0.58 -4.07
C SER A 105 -5.43 1.08 -2.63
N ASN A 106 -6.62 1.02 -2.04
CA ASN A 106 -6.78 1.34 -0.62
C ASN A 106 -5.95 0.41 0.27
N MET A 107 -5.92 -0.89 -0.06
CA MET A 107 -5.10 -1.89 0.64
C MET A 107 -3.62 -1.83 0.31
N ASN A 108 -3.23 -1.19 -0.80
CA ASN A 108 -1.83 -0.94 -1.13
C ASN A 108 -1.25 0.18 -0.26
N VAL A 109 -2.05 1.17 0.11
CA VAL A 109 -1.61 2.26 1.00
C VAL A 109 -1.71 1.89 2.48
N ASN A 110 -2.64 0.98 2.84
CA ASN A 110 -2.72 0.40 4.19
C ASN A 110 -1.48 -0.44 4.54
#